data_AF-A0A958E432-F1
#
_entry.id   AF-A0A958E432-F1
#
_cell.length_a   1.000
_cell.length_b   1.000
_cell.length_c   1.000
_cell.angle_alpha   90.00
_cell.angle_beta   90.00
_cell.angle_gamma   90.00
#
_symmetry.space_group_name_H-M   'P 1'
#
loop_
_entity.id
_entity.type
_entity.pdbx_description
1 polymer ?
#
loop_
_entity_poly.entity_id
_entity_poly.type
_entity_poly.pdbx_seq_one_letter_code
_entity_poly.pdbx_strand_id
1 'polypeptide(L)'
;TSLLMPFWFSMKMRLTNRPASSISPYVIAGLGPAIGLRMENQQSFWDSISSINADLGGGGFAGIGVDYLWADEWAISADVRYMALDFDSPLRFSEDYSGLTFALGFVRAF
;
A
#
# COMPACT_ATOMS: atom_id res chain seq x y z
N THR A 1 -16.50 4.10 -10.21
CA THR A 1 -15.07 3.79 -9.96
C THR A 1 -14.92 3.24 -8.56
N SER A 2 -13.91 2.41 -8.28
CA SER A 2 -13.64 1.92 -6.91
C SER A 2 -12.37 2.56 -6.39
N LEU A 3 -12.38 3.04 -5.14
CA LEU A 3 -11.22 3.60 -4.46
C LEU A 3 -10.89 2.68 -3.27
N LEU A 4 -9.62 2.31 -3.12
CA LEU A 4 -9.13 1.47 -2.01
C LEU A 4 -8.24 2.32 -1.11
N MET A 5 -8.50 2.28 0.19
CA MET A 5 -7.76 3.01 1.21
C MET A 5 -7.29 2.03 2.29
N PRO A 6 -6.14 1.37 2.09
CA PRO A 6 -5.57 0.48 3.10
C PRO A 6 -4.80 1.26 4.17
N PHE A 7 -4.87 0.80 5.41
CA PHE A 7 -4.09 1.29 6.54
C PHE A 7 -3.14 0.20 6.99
N TRP A 8 -1.83 0.44 6.88
CA TRP A 8 -0.83 -0.59 7.08
C TRP A 8 -0.07 -0.44 8.39
N PHE A 9 -0.03 -1.52 9.18
CA PHE A 9 1.00 -1.72 10.20
C PHE A 9 2.11 -2.55 9.58
N SER A 10 3.27 -1.93 9.36
CA SER A 10 4.38 -2.55 8.62
C SER A 10 5.64 -2.71 9.46
N MET A 11 6.33 -3.83 9.26
CA MET A 11 7.68 -4.07 9.74
C MET A 11 8.65 -4.03 8.55
N LYS A 12 9.70 -3.23 8.70
CA LYS A 12 10.80 -3.11 7.74
C LYS A 12 12.09 -3.60 8.39
N MET A 13 12.78 -4.53 7.75
CA MET A 13 14.05 -5.08 8.23
C MET A 13 15.15 -4.86 7.19
N ARG A 14 16.15 -4.06 7.54
CA ARG A 14 17.34 -3.86 6.71
C ARG A 14 18.17 -5.14 6.70
N LEU A 15 18.64 -5.54 5.52
CA LEU A 15 19.46 -6.75 5.35
C LEU A 15 20.95 -6.47 5.60
N THR A 16 21.35 -5.21 5.70
CA THR A 16 22.72 -4.80 6.02
C THR A 16 22.76 -3.80 7.18
N ASN A 17 23.67 -4.06 8.11
CA ASN A 17 23.95 -3.18 9.25
C ASN A 17 25.07 -2.16 8.95
N ARG A 18 25.78 -2.33 7.85
CA ARG A 18 26.85 -1.43 7.39
C ARG A 18 26.55 -1.08 5.94
N PRO A 19 25.91 0.06 5.66
CA PRO A 19 25.79 0.56 4.30
C PRO A 19 27.22 0.90 3.82
N ALA A 20 27.95 -0.11 3.33
CA ALA A 20 29.24 0.10 2.68
C ALA A 20 29.07 0.92 1.38
N SER A 21 27.84 0.97 0.87
CA SER A 21 27.34 1.85 -0.17
C SER A 21 26.17 2.65 0.36
N SER A 22 25.84 3.79 -0.27
CA SER A 22 24.62 4.58 0.00
C SER A 22 23.31 3.82 -0.27
N ILE A 23 23.33 2.49 -0.39
CA ILE A 23 22.18 1.63 -0.69
C ILE A 23 22.02 0.63 0.45
N SER A 24 20.84 0.60 1.07
CA SER A 24 20.45 -0.35 2.10
C SER A 24 19.27 -1.18 1.62
N PRO A 25 19.49 -2.42 1.14
CA PRO A 25 18.40 -3.32 0.81
C PRO A 25 17.64 -3.75 2.07
N TYR A 26 16.33 -3.95 1.94
CA TYR A 26 15.46 -4.36 3.02
C TYR A 26 14.36 -5.29 2.55
N VAL A 27 13.79 -6.03 3.49
CA VAL A 27 12.51 -6.72 3.34
C VAL A 27 11.45 -5.94 4.13
N ILE A 28 10.22 -5.97 3.64
CA ILE A 28 9.10 -5.29 4.29
C ILE A 28 7.87 -6.20 4.23
N ALA A 29 7.14 -6.25 5.33
CA ALA A 29 5.83 -6.88 5.37
C ALA A 29 4.89 -6.04 6.22
N GLY A 30 3.60 -6.14 5.96
CA GLY A 30 2.60 -5.43 6.73
C GLY A 30 1.24 -6.08 6.65
N LEU A 31 0.39 -5.72 7.59
CA LEU A 31 -0.99 -6.16 7.67
C LEU A 31 -1.86 -5.01 8.17
N GLY A 32 -3.14 -5.04 7.83
CA GLY A 32 -4.05 -4.03 8.34
C GLY A 32 -5.39 -3.97 7.62
N PRO A 33 -6.30 -3.12 8.12
CA PRO A 33 -7.62 -2.95 7.55
C PRO A 33 -7.56 -2.14 6.26
N ALA A 34 -8.55 -2.33 5.38
CA ALA A 34 -8.73 -1.56 4.17
C ALA A 34 -10.19 -1.10 4.04
N ILE A 35 -10.37 0.13 3.55
CA ILE A 35 -11.69 0.67 3.23
C ILE A 35 -11.83 0.71 1.72
N GLY A 36 -12.85 0.04 1.20
CA GLY A 36 -13.23 0.11 -0.20
C GLY A 36 -14.42 1.04 -0.40
N LEU A 37 -14.28 2.06 -1.24
CA LEU A 37 -15.38 2.91 -1.65
C LEU A 37 -15.84 2.55 -3.05
N ARG A 38 -17.15 2.29 -3.20
CA ARG A 38 -17.78 2.02 -4.49
C ARG A 38 -18.63 3.21 -4.91
N MET A 39 -18.30 3.78 -6.07
CA MET A 39 -19.18 4.72 -6.76
C MET A 39 -19.93 3.99 -7.87
N GLU A 40 -21.25 3.84 -7.69
CA GLU A 40 -22.17 3.43 -8.74
C GLU A 40 -22.23 4.51 -9.81
N ASN A 41 -22.17 4.11 -11.09
CA ASN A 41 -22.33 5.02 -12.22
C ASN A 41 -23.82 5.39 -12.32
N GLN A 42 -24.26 6.37 -11.53
CA GLN A 42 -25.57 7.00 -11.72
C GLN A 42 -25.38 8.29 -12.53
N GLN A 43 -26.35 8.61 -13.40
CA GLN A 43 -26.26 9.71 -14.38
C GLN A 43 -26.27 11.12 -13.75
N SER A 44 -26.43 11.22 -12.44
CA SER A 44 -26.58 12.48 -11.70
C SER A 44 -25.57 12.53 -10.55
N PHE A 45 -24.71 13.56 -10.56
CA PHE A 45 -23.63 13.75 -9.59
C PHE A 45 -24.12 13.85 -8.13
N TRP A 46 -25.32 14.39 -7.92
CA TRP A 46 -25.93 14.53 -6.59
C TRP A 46 -26.45 13.20 -6.05
N ASP A 47 -26.98 12.33 -6.92
CA ASP A 47 -27.44 10.99 -6.52
C ASP A 47 -26.26 10.04 -6.27
N SER A 48 -25.13 10.23 -6.99
CA SER A 48 -23.90 9.47 -6.78
C SER A 48 -23.23 9.68 -5.42
N ILE A 49 -23.44 10.81 -4.74
CA ILE A 49 -22.88 11.05 -3.39
C ILE A 49 -23.69 10.29 -2.33
N SER A 50 -25.01 10.18 -2.51
CA SER A 50 -25.86 9.40 -1.60
C SER A 50 -25.70 7.89 -1.71
N SER A 51 -25.10 7.38 -2.80
CA SER A 51 -24.93 5.95 -3.07
C SER A 51 -23.49 5.46 -2.83
N ILE A 52 -22.70 6.15 -2.01
CA ILE A 52 -21.35 5.70 -1.65
C ILE A 52 -21.48 4.59 -0.60
N ASN A 53 -21.35 3.34 -1.04
CA ASN A 53 -21.23 2.21 -0.15
C ASN A 53 -19.75 2.04 0.23
N ALA A 54 -19.48 2.10 1.53
CA ALA A 54 -18.19 1.77 2.10
C ALA A 54 -18.20 0.31 2.53
N ASP A 55 -17.20 -0.43 2.11
CA ASP A 55 -16.97 -1.79 2.55
C ASP A 55 -15.67 -1.87 3.34
N LEU A 56 -15.67 -2.74 4.33
CA LEU A 56 -14.52 -3.00 5.17
C LEU A 56 -13.89 -4.31 4.73
N GLY A 57 -12.57 -4.29 4.72
CA GLY A 57 -11.78 -5.47 4.43
C GLY A 57 -10.46 -5.38 5.18
N GLY A 58 -9.56 -6.27 4.80
CA GLY A 58 -8.23 -6.29 5.35
C GLY A 58 -7.30 -7.08 4.46
N GLY A 59 -6.06 -7.13 4.88
CA GLY A 59 -5.11 -7.92 4.16
C GLY A 59 -3.71 -7.71 4.67
N GLY A 60 -2.77 -7.99 3.79
CA GLY A 60 -1.37 -7.77 4.06
C GLY A 60 -0.56 -7.65 2.80
N PHE A 61 0.71 -7.39 2.99
CA PHE A 61 1.68 -7.39 1.92
C PHE A 61 3.00 -7.94 2.40
N ALA A 62 3.78 -8.45 1.45
CA ALA A 62 5.18 -8.77 1.63
C ALA A 62 5.95 -8.25 0.41
N GLY A 63 7.17 -7.78 0.64
CA GLY A 63 7.94 -7.13 -0.40
C GLY A 63 9.40 -6.95 -0.04
N ILE A 64 10.11 -6.41 -1.01
CA ILE A 64 11.53 -6.09 -0.93
C ILE A 64 11.74 -4.67 -1.45
N GLY A 65 12.79 -4.01 -0.98
CA GLY A 65 13.11 -2.67 -1.42
C GLY A 65 14.53 -2.27 -1.13
N VAL A 66 14.84 -1.05 -1.55
CA VAL A 66 16.14 -0.41 -1.34
C VAL A 66 15.93 0.99 -0.80
N ASP A 67 16.72 1.37 0.21
CA ASP A 67 16.86 2.75 0.64
C ASP A 67 18.14 3.32 0.05
N TYR A 68 18.04 4.40 -0.71
CA TYR A 68 19.18 5.19 -1.18
C TYR A 68 19.40 6.37 -0.23
N LEU A 69 20.49 6.35 0.53
CA LEU A 69 20.94 7.41 1.43
C LEU A 69 21.44 8.59 0.59
N TRP A 70 20.56 9.58 0.40
CA TRP A 70 20.86 10.79 -0.38
C TRP A 70 21.55 11.85 0.48
N ALA A 71 21.19 11.95 1.76
CA ALA A 71 21.83 12.83 2.75
C ALA A 71 22.01 12.09 4.08
N ASP A 72 22.80 12.65 4.99
CA ASP A 72 23.13 12.03 6.29
C ASP A 72 21.88 11.62 7.09
N GLU A 73 20.77 12.35 6.94
CA GLU A 73 19.50 12.09 7.61
C GLU A 73 18.37 11.66 6.67
N TRP A 74 18.58 11.55 5.36
CA TRP A 74 17.48 11.33 4.40
C TRP A 74 17.78 10.20 3.43
N ALA A 75 16.79 9.35 3.24
CA ALA A 75 16.80 8.26 2.28
C ALA A 75 15.60 8.35 1.33
N ILE A 76 15.83 7.99 0.08
CA ILE A 76 14.79 7.70 -0.90
C ILE A 76 14.55 6.20 -0.88
N SER A 77 13.34 5.77 -0.59
CA SER A 77 12.96 4.35 -0.58
C SER A 77 12.24 3.98 -1.87
N ALA A 78 12.63 2.85 -2.47
CA ALA A 78 11.90 2.24 -3.56
C ALA A 78 11.62 0.77 -3.21
N ASP A 79 10.39 0.30 -3.41
CA ASP A 79 10.02 -1.07 -3.09
C ASP A 79 8.96 -1.66 -4.02
N VAL A 80 8.98 -2.98 -4.07
CA VAL A 80 8.03 -3.83 -4.79
C VAL A 80 7.37 -4.73 -3.75
N ARG A 81 6.04 -4.73 -3.72
CA ARG A 81 5.25 -5.50 -2.76
C ARG A 81 4.19 -6.29 -3.50
N TYR A 82 4.02 -7.55 -3.10
CA TYR A 82 2.79 -8.27 -3.39
C TYR A 82 1.80 -8.00 -2.25
N MET A 83 0.66 -7.42 -2.60
CA MET A 83 -0.42 -7.09 -1.69
C MET A 83 -1.53 -8.11 -1.90
N ALA A 84 -2.06 -8.66 -0.81
CA ALA A 84 -3.26 -9.50 -0.81
C ALA A 84 -4.33 -8.76 -0.01
N LEU A 85 -5.46 -8.48 -0.65
CA LEU A 85 -6.58 -7.77 -0.05
C LEU A 85 -7.84 -8.62 -0.17
N ASP A 86 -8.52 -8.75 0.94
CA ASP A 86 -9.79 -9.45 1.07
C ASP A 86 -10.85 -8.48 1.61
N PHE A 87 -12.04 -8.51 1.02
CA PHE A 87 -13.15 -7.62 1.36
C PHE A 87 -14.40 -8.46 1.58
N ASP A 88 -15.18 -8.12 2.60
CA ASP A 88 -16.38 -8.85 2.97
C ASP A 88 -17.43 -8.86 1.84
N SER A 89 -17.44 -7.84 0.99
CA SER A 89 -18.21 -7.81 -0.26
C SER A 89 -17.31 -7.48 -1.47
N PRO A 90 -17.54 -8.13 -2.63
CA PRO A 90 -16.73 -7.87 -3.81
C PRO A 90 -16.92 -6.43 -4.30
N LEU A 91 -15.86 -5.60 -4.25
CA LEU A 91 -15.83 -4.16 -4.61
C LEU A 91 -15.94 -3.87 -6.13
N ARG A 92 -16.62 -4.74 -6.89
CA ARG A 92 -17.02 -4.72 -8.32
C ARG A 92 -17.18 -6.19 -8.77
N PHE A 93 -17.24 -6.45 -10.08
CA PHE A 93 -17.11 -7.79 -10.69
C PHE A 93 -15.75 -8.49 -10.45
N SER A 94 -14.98 -8.08 -9.45
CA SER A 94 -13.67 -8.66 -9.13
C SER A 94 -13.68 -9.06 -7.67
N GLU A 95 -13.38 -10.33 -7.45
CA GLU A 95 -13.26 -10.95 -6.12
C GLU A 95 -11.81 -10.92 -5.61
N ASP A 96 -10.85 -10.58 -6.47
CA ASP A 96 -9.42 -10.57 -6.13
C ASP A 96 -8.82 -9.18 -6.34
N TYR A 97 -8.45 -8.55 -5.23
CA TYR A 97 -7.75 -7.26 -5.20
C TYR A 97 -6.25 -7.41 -4.94
N SER A 98 -5.74 -8.64 -5.02
CA SER A 98 -4.33 -8.93 -4.83
C SER A 98 -3.52 -8.53 -6.05
N GLY A 99 -2.28 -8.07 -5.84
CA GLY A 99 -1.44 -7.64 -6.94
C GLY A 99 -0.07 -7.12 -6.55
N LEU A 100 0.76 -6.93 -7.58
CA LEU A 100 2.05 -6.27 -7.44
C LEU A 100 1.86 -4.76 -7.40
N THR A 101 2.51 -4.14 -6.42
CA THR A 101 2.52 -2.70 -6.22
C THR A 101 3.96 -2.20 -6.16
N PHE A 102 4.16 -1.00 -6.67
CA PHE A 102 5.43 -0.29 -6.64
C PHE A 102 5.25 0.97 -5.81
N ALA A 103 6.14 1.22 -4.87
CA ALA A 103 6.11 2.42 -4.06
C ALA A 103 7.45 3.15 -4.09
N LEU A 104 7.34 4.48 -4.05
CA LEU A 104 8.46 5.39 -3.84
C LEU A 104 8.15 6.22 -2.60
N GLY A 105 9.17 6.51 -1.79
CA GLY A 105 9.00 7.23 -0.55
C GLY A 105 10.25 8.01 -0.15
N PHE A 106 10.05 8.93 0.78
CA PHE A 106 11.12 9.68 1.44
C PHE A 106 11.09 9.32 2.92
N VAL A 107 12.23 8.91 3.45
CA VAL A 107 12.37 8.41 4.82
C VAL A 107 13.49 9.20 5.51
N ARG A 108 13.26 9.59 6.76
CA ARG A 108 14.32 10.14 7.60
C ARG A 108 15.14 8.99 8.20
N ALA A 109 16.42 8.92 7.85
CA ALA A 109 17.38 7.99 8.43
C ALA A 109 17.83 8.55 9.80
N PHE A 110 17.60 7.78 10.87
CA PHE A 110 18.12 8.06 12.22
C PHE A 110 19.20 7.04 12.55
#